data_AF-A0A645C0G5-F1
#
_entry.id   AF-A0A645C0G5-F1
#
_cell.length_a   1.000
_cell.length_b   1.000
_cell.length_c   1.000
_cell.angle_alpha   90.00
_cell.angle_beta   90.00
_cell.angle_gamma   90.00
#
_symmetry.space_group_name_H-M   'P 1'
#
loop_
_entity.id
_entity.type
_entity.pdbx_description
1 polymer ?
#
loop_
_entity_poly.entity_id
_entity_poly.type
_entity_poly.pdbx_seq_one_letter_code
_entity_poly.pdbx_strand_id
1 'polypeptide(L)'
;MPSMNDLRLEEPEIVKQSNGYGIKLRASAPSVHMIKANIEAEVSPIVGSERQSEDMVKFLLEGFEANPKTLWESNMFGKTLHELMNESLNSKLAHMPQDARMKLGETLTKIINEGSNGLICIIL
;
A
#
# COMPACT_ATOMS: atom_id res chain seq x y z
N MET A 1 2.12 -17.31 -8.15
CA MET A 1 1.16 -18.42 -8.37
C MET A 1 1.36 -19.40 -7.22
N PRO A 2 0.31 -19.90 -6.55
CA PRO A 2 0.46 -20.82 -5.43
C PRO A 2 1.17 -22.11 -5.87
N SER A 3 2.02 -22.64 -4.99
CA SER A 3 2.73 -23.90 -5.22
C SER A 3 1.85 -25.09 -4.85
N MET A 4 2.25 -26.31 -5.23
CA MET A 4 1.51 -27.53 -4.85
C MET A 4 1.39 -27.70 -3.33
N ASN A 5 2.33 -27.16 -2.56
CA ASN A 5 2.30 -27.21 -1.10
C ASN A 5 1.27 -26.25 -0.48
N ASP A 6 0.83 -25.23 -1.24
CA ASP A 6 -0.15 -24.24 -0.80
C ASP A 6 -1.59 -24.67 -1.11
N LEU A 7 -1.76 -25.76 -1.87
CA LEU A 7 -3.07 -26.33 -2.21
C LEU A 7 -3.65 -27.09 -1.01
N ARG A 8 -4.88 -26.73 -0.65
CA ARG A 8 -5.72 -27.47 0.28
C ARG A 8 -6.85 -28.13 -0.48
N LEU A 9 -6.86 -29.45 -0.48
CA LEU A 9 -7.92 -30.27 -1.07
C LEU A 9 -8.88 -30.71 0.05
N GLU A 10 -10.16 -30.42 -0.11
CA GLU A 10 -11.21 -30.93 0.79
C GLU A 10 -11.59 -32.37 0.41
N GLU A 11 -12.18 -33.10 1.36
CA GLU A 11 -12.65 -34.47 1.10
C GLU A 11 -13.69 -34.49 -0.04
N PRO A 12 -13.57 -35.44 -1.00
CA PRO A 12 -14.51 -35.58 -2.08
C PRO A 12 -15.89 -36.03 -1.57
N GLU A 13 -16.95 -35.35 -2.02
CA GLU A 13 -18.33 -35.70 -1.68
C GLU A 13 -19.04 -36.35 -2.86
N ILE A 14 -19.75 -37.45 -2.63
CA ILE A 14 -20.66 -38.01 -3.65
C ILE A 14 -21.93 -37.16 -3.69
N VAL A 15 -22.26 -36.65 -4.87
CA VAL A 15 -23.46 -35.84 -5.11
C VAL A 15 -24.42 -36.57 -6.04
N LYS A 16 -25.70 -36.62 -5.67
CA LYS A 16 -26.74 -37.21 -6.53
C LYS A 16 -27.23 -36.17 -7.54
N GLN A 17 -27.18 -36.50 -8.82
CA GLN A 17 -27.70 -35.68 -9.92
C GLN A 17 -28.90 -36.38 -10.57
N SER A 18 -29.66 -35.65 -11.39
CA SER A 18 -30.91 -36.12 -12.02
C SER A 18 -30.75 -37.40 -12.84
N ASN A 19 -29.54 -37.67 -13.35
CA ASN A 19 -29.22 -38.81 -14.22
C ASN A 19 -28.11 -39.72 -13.67
N GLY A 20 -27.77 -39.64 -12.37
CA GLY A 20 -26.73 -40.49 -11.77
C GLY A 20 -26.07 -39.96 -10.49
N TYR A 21 -24.88 -40.47 -10.18
CA TYR A 21 -24.03 -40.00 -9.08
C TYR A 21 -22.79 -39.30 -9.66
N GLY A 22 -22.39 -38.18 -9.06
CA GLY A 22 -21.17 -37.44 -9.37
C GLY A 22 -20.27 -37.29 -8.15
N ILE A 23 -19.07 -36.75 -8.36
CA ILE A 23 -18.11 -36.44 -7.30
C ILE A 23 -17.88 -34.94 -7.30
N LYS A 24 -17.96 -34.32 -6.12
CA LYS A 24 -17.68 -32.91 -5.91
C LYS A 24 -16.29 -32.78 -5.29
N LEU A 25 -15.40 -32.09 -5.99
CA LEU A 25 -14.03 -31.79 -5.56
C LEU A 25 -13.93 -30.30 -5.27
N ARG A 26 -13.25 -29.95 -4.17
CA ARG A 26 -12.96 -28.56 -3.79
C ARG A 26 -11.49 -28.41 -3.42
N ALA A 27 -10.84 -27.44 -4.04
CA ALA A 27 -9.47 -27.07 -3.73
C ALA A 27 -9.38 -25.56 -3.50
N SER A 28 -8.52 -25.13 -2.58
CA SER A 28 -8.24 -23.72 -2.30
C SER A 28 -6.75 -23.49 -2.17
N ALA A 29 -6.29 -22.30 -2.53
CA ALA A 29 -4.91 -21.87 -2.32
C ALA A 29 -4.86 -20.33 -2.14
N PRO A 30 -3.94 -19.80 -1.33
CA PRO A 30 -3.76 -18.37 -1.17
C PRO A 30 -3.19 -17.73 -2.45
N SER A 31 -3.60 -16.49 -2.73
CA SER A 31 -2.97 -15.64 -3.74
C SER A 31 -2.39 -14.38 -3.10
N VAL A 32 -1.20 -13.99 -3.55
CA VAL A 32 -0.55 -12.75 -3.12
C VAL A 32 -0.65 -11.72 -4.24
N HIS A 33 -1.28 -10.58 -3.93
CA HIS A 33 -1.43 -9.45 -4.83
C HIS A 33 -0.69 -8.24 -4.24
N MET A 34 0.39 -7.83 -4.89
CA MET A 34 1.11 -6.62 -4.51
C MET A 34 0.44 -5.40 -5.16
N ILE A 35 0.03 -4.43 -4.34
CA ILE A 35 -0.59 -3.18 -4.80
C ILE A 35 0.38 -2.05 -4.48
N LYS A 36 0.79 -1.30 -5.51
CA LYS A 36 1.61 -0.11 -5.33
C LYS A 36 0.71 1.09 -5.03
N ALA A 37 0.90 1.71 -3.87
CA ALA A 37 0.32 3.00 -3.54
C ALA A 37 1.41 4.07 -3.55
N ASN A 38 1.20 5.16 -4.27
CA ASN A 38 2.07 6.31 -4.22
C ASN A 38 1.62 7.20 -3.05
N ILE A 39 2.57 7.66 -2.25
CA ILE A 39 2.30 8.47 -1.05
C ILE A 39 3.07 9.76 -1.20
N GLU A 40 2.37 10.87 -0.96
CA GLU A 40 2.94 12.21 -0.97
C GLU A 40 2.98 12.74 0.46
N ALA A 41 4.07 13.37 0.86
CA ALA A 41 4.22 14.03 2.15
C ALA A 41 4.68 15.47 1.93
N GLU A 42 4.20 16.36 2.78
CA GLU A 42 4.64 17.75 2.85
C GLU A 42 5.02 18.03 4.29
N VAL A 43 6.11 18.77 4.49
CA VAL A 43 6.53 19.27 5.81
C VAL A 43 6.67 20.77 5.74
N SER A 44 6.04 21.47 6.69
CA SER A 44 6.11 22.93 6.81
C SER A 44 6.79 23.28 8.15
N PRO A 45 8.13 23.14 8.24
CA PRO A 45 8.82 23.42 9.49
C PRO A 45 8.76 24.91 9.85
N ILE A 46 8.67 25.22 11.14
CA ILE A 46 8.68 26.59 11.64
C ILE A 46 10.14 27.06 11.74
N VAL A 47 10.50 28.10 10.98
CA VAL A 47 11.90 28.53 10.76
C VAL A 47 12.32 29.70 11.66
N GLY A 48 11.47 30.12 12.60
CA GLY A 48 11.77 31.26 13.49
C GLY A 48 11.42 32.59 12.82
N SER A 49 12.41 33.46 12.61
CA SER A 49 12.22 34.79 12.01
C SER A 49 12.10 34.76 10.48
N GLU A 50 11.58 35.85 9.89
CA GLU A 50 11.45 36.01 8.44
C GLU A 50 12.80 35.87 7.72
N ARG A 51 13.84 36.54 8.22
CA ARG A 51 15.19 36.47 7.64
C ARG A 51 15.77 35.04 7.68
N GLN A 52 15.55 34.31 8.76
CA GLN A 52 15.96 32.90 8.86
C GLN A 52 15.21 32.02 7.85
N SER A 53 13.95 32.35 7.56
CA SER A 53 13.15 31.66 6.55
C SER A 53 13.70 31.92 5.14
N GLU A 54 14.03 33.17 4.82
CA GLU A 54 14.64 33.55 3.53
C GLU A 54 16.00 32.88 3.30
N ASP A 55 16.88 32.95 4.30
CA ASP A 55 18.22 32.34 4.23
C ASP A 55 18.11 30.82 4.01
N MET A 56 17.12 30.17 4.63
CA MET A 56 16.92 28.73 4.49
C MET A 56 16.33 28.34 3.13
N VAL A 57 15.38 29.13 2.60
CA VAL A 57 14.87 28.92 1.23
C VAL A 57 16.00 29.03 0.22
N LYS A 58 16.86 30.04 0.38
CA LYS A 58 18.01 30.24 -0.51
C LYS A 58 18.98 29.05 -0.45
N PHE A 59 19.31 28.57 0.75
CA PHE A 59 20.14 27.37 0.95
C PHE A 59 19.53 26.13 0.28
N LEU A 60 18.22 25.92 0.41
CA LEU A 60 17.53 24.79 -0.21
C LEU A 60 17.55 24.88 -1.74
N LEU A 61 17.35 26.07 -2.31
CA LEU A 61 17.39 26.28 -3.76
C LEU A 61 18.80 26.04 -4.32
N GLU A 62 19.83 26.59 -3.68
CA GLU A 62 21.23 26.38 -4.08
C GLU A 62 21.60 24.89 -4.00
N GLY A 63 21.21 24.20 -2.93
CA GLY A 63 21.43 22.76 -2.77
C GLY A 63 20.65 21.92 -3.79
N PHE A 64 19.44 22.33 -4.14
CA PHE A 64 18.60 21.67 -5.15
C PHE A 64 19.18 21.81 -6.56
N GLU A 65 19.65 23.00 -6.93
CA GLU A 65 20.31 23.24 -8.23
C GLU A 65 21.62 22.47 -8.37
N ALA A 66 22.40 22.38 -7.29
CA ALA A 66 23.67 21.65 -7.30
C ALA A 66 23.46 20.13 -7.40
N ASN A 67 22.72 19.53 -6.47
CA ASN A 67 22.38 18.11 -6.49
C ASN A 67 21.21 17.80 -5.53
N PRO A 68 20.00 17.51 -6.06
CA PRO A 68 18.85 17.18 -5.24
C PRO A 68 19.05 15.95 -4.33
N LYS A 69 19.96 15.03 -4.68
CA LYS A 69 20.21 13.83 -3.87
C LYS A 69 20.94 14.15 -2.57
N THR A 70 21.92 15.05 -2.62
CA THR A 70 22.67 15.44 -1.42
C THR A 70 21.85 16.35 -0.51
N LEU A 71 20.83 17.04 -1.06
CA LEU A 71 19.91 17.86 -0.27
C LEU A 71 19.15 17.04 0.79
N TRP A 72 18.92 15.74 0.55
CA TRP A 72 18.29 14.85 1.52
C TRP A 72 19.13 14.64 2.79
N GLU A 73 20.45 14.73 2.66
CA GLU A 73 21.41 14.59 3.75
C GLU A 73 21.64 15.93 4.48
N SER A 74 21.14 17.04 3.92
CA SER A 74 21.25 18.35 4.53
C SER A 74 20.53 18.38 5.88
N ASN A 75 21.27 18.82 6.90
CA ASN A 75 20.75 18.95 8.25
C ASN A 75 19.89 20.22 8.35
N MET A 76 18.65 20.04 8.78
CA MET A 76 17.63 21.05 8.98
C MET A 76 17.02 20.88 10.38
N PHE A 77 17.21 21.87 11.25
CA PHE A 77 16.62 21.84 12.60
C PHE A 77 17.05 20.63 13.46
N GLY A 78 18.29 20.15 13.27
CA GLY A 78 18.82 19.01 14.03
C GLY A 78 18.36 17.64 13.53
N LYS A 79 17.65 17.59 12.39
CA LYS A 79 17.31 16.38 11.64
C LYS A 79 17.67 16.56 10.17
N THR A 80 17.95 15.49 9.46
CA THR A 80 18.06 15.56 8.00
C THR A 80 16.69 15.81 7.36
N LEU A 81 16.67 16.43 6.18
CA LEU A 81 15.44 16.55 5.39
C LEU A 81 14.80 15.17 5.13
N HIS A 82 15.63 14.14 4.97
CA HIS A 82 15.17 12.76 4.83
C HIS A 82 14.38 12.28 6.05
N GLU A 83 14.88 12.51 7.27
CA GLU A 83 14.18 12.11 8.50
C GLU A 83 12.84 12.83 8.65
N LEU A 84 12.80 14.15 8.39
CA LEU A 84 11.57 14.94 8.47
C LEU A 84 10.49 14.41 7.51
N MET A 85 10.88 14.10 6.27
CA MET A 85 9.96 13.57 5.26
C MET A 85 9.54 12.13 5.58
N ASN A 86 10.46 11.30 6.08
CA ASN A 86 10.16 9.91 6.42
C ASN A 86 9.18 9.82 7.61
N GLU A 87 9.26 10.72 8.58
CA GLU A 87 8.28 10.82 9.68
C GLU A 87 6.86 11.07 9.14
N SER A 88 6.72 12.03 8.24
CA SER A 88 5.44 12.35 7.60
C SER A 88 4.90 11.21 6.72
N LEU A 89 5.77 10.54 5.96
CA LEU A 89 5.41 9.37 5.16
C LEU A 89 4.96 8.20 6.03
N ASN A 90 5.69 7.89 7.10
CA ASN A 90 5.34 6.82 8.03
C ASN A 90 4.01 7.09 8.75
N SER A 91 3.74 8.34 9.12
CA SER A 91 2.45 8.74 9.69
C SER A 91 1.28 8.48 8.72
N LYS A 92 1.44 8.82 7.42
CA LYS A 92 0.41 8.53 6.39
C LYS A 92 0.28 7.04 6.11
N LEU A 93 1.35 6.26 6.15
CA LEU A 93 1.30 4.80 6.02
C LEU A 93 0.48 4.14 7.14
N ALA A 94 0.51 4.71 8.34
CA ALA A 94 -0.29 4.24 9.47
C ALA A 94 -1.80 4.54 9.33
N HIS A 95 -2.21 5.41 8.39
CA HIS A 95 -3.60 5.84 8.26
C HIS A 95 -4.55 4.80 7.66
N MET A 96 -4.07 3.78 6.93
CA MET A 96 -4.97 2.77 6.38
C MET A 96 -5.36 1.78 7.50
N PRO A 97 -6.60 1.83 8.01
CA PRO A 97 -7.02 0.97 9.12
C PRO A 97 -7.12 -0.48 8.67
N GLN A 98 -7.04 -1.40 9.64
CA GLN A 98 -7.05 -2.84 9.36
C GLN A 98 -8.35 -3.29 8.67
N ASP A 99 -9.48 -2.69 9.00
CA ASP A 99 -10.78 -3.03 8.41
C ASP A 99 -10.83 -2.66 6.91
N ALA A 100 -10.28 -1.50 6.53
CA ALA A 100 -10.17 -1.10 5.12
C ALA A 100 -9.27 -2.06 4.33
N ARG A 101 -8.14 -2.51 4.92
CA ARG A 101 -7.25 -3.52 4.32
C ARG A 101 -7.98 -4.84 4.09
N MET A 102 -8.78 -5.27 5.07
CA MET A 102 -9.56 -6.51 5.00
C MET A 102 -10.63 -6.43 3.91
N LYS A 103 -11.41 -5.34 3.87
CA LYS A 103 -12.45 -5.11 2.84
C LYS A 103 -11.87 -5.09 1.43
N LEU A 104 -10.69 -4.49 1.23
CA LEU A 104 -9.98 -4.51 -0.05
C LEU A 104 -9.59 -5.94 -0.46
N GLY A 105 -9.05 -6.73 0.48
CA GLY A 105 -8.70 -8.14 0.25
C GLY A 105 -9.92 -9.01 -0.09
N GLU A 106 -11.03 -8.84 0.63
CA GLU A 106 -12.29 -9.53 0.35
C GLU A 106 -12.85 -9.17 -1.03
N THR A 107 -12.78 -7.89 -1.40
CA THR A 107 -13.23 -7.42 -2.72
C THR A 107 -12.41 -8.08 -3.83
N LEU A 108 -11.08 -8.11 -3.69
CA LEU A 108 -10.20 -8.81 -4.64
C LEU A 108 -10.51 -10.31 -4.71
N THR A 109 -10.74 -10.95 -3.57
CA THR A 109 -11.08 -12.38 -3.49
C THR A 109 -12.39 -12.68 -4.23
N LYS A 110 -13.43 -11.87 -4.01
CA LYS A 110 -14.71 -11.99 -4.72
C LYS A 110 -14.54 -11.83 -6.23
N ILE A 111 -13.78 -10.83 -6.67
CA ILE A 111 -13.53 -10.61 -8.12
C ILE A 111 -12.87 -11.82 -8.77
N ILE A 112 -11.92 -12.46 -8.08
CA ILE A 112 -11.20 -13.64 -8.61
C ILE A 112 -12.13 -14.87 -8.67
N ASN A 113 -12.93 -15.10 -7.63
CA ASN A 113 -13.73 -16.32 -7.51
C ASN A 113 -15.06 -16.25 -8.27
N GLU A 114 -15.74 -15.11 -8.24
CA GLU A 114 -17.09 -14.94 -8.77
C GLU A 114 -17.09 -14.26 -10.15
N GLY A 115 -15.96 -13.65 -10.53
CA GLY A 115 -15.87 -12.78 -11.69
C GLY A 115 -16.56 -11.43 -11.44
N SER A 116 -16.15 -10.39 -12.15
CA SER A 116 -16.78 -9.07 -12.08
C SER A 116 -16.88 -8.47 -13.47
N ASN A 117 -18.08 -8.04 -13.87
CA ASN A 117 -18.33 -7.31 -15.12
C ASN A 117 -18.21 -5.78 -14.98
N GLY A 118 -17.59 -5.31 -13.89
CA GLY A 118 -17.15 -3.92 -13.77
C GLY A 118 -18.01 -3.08 -12.83
N LEU A 119 -17.55 -2.94 -11.60
CA LEU A 119 -17.39 -1.68 -10.84
C LEU A 119 -16.94 -2.04 -9.42
N ILE A 120 -15.90 -1.38 -8.91
CA ILE A 120 -15.56 -1.40 -7.48
C ILE A 120 -15.87 -0.01 -6.95
N CYS A 121 -16.77 0.11 -5.98
CA CYS A 121 -17.05 1.37 -5.31
C CYS A 121 -16.44 1.34 -3.90
N ILE A 122 -15.59 2.32 -3.59
CA ILE A 122 -14.99 2.52 -2.27
C ILE A 122 -15.45 3.89 -1.77
N ILE A 123 -16.10 3.91 -0.60
CA ILE A 123 -16.52 5.14 0.08
C ILE A 123 -15.56 5.34 1.26
N LEU A 124 -14.95 6.52 1.35
CA LEU A 124 -13.95 6.91 2.34
C LEU A 124 -14.51 7.99 3.28
#